data_AF-M5FXL1-F1
#
_entry.id   AF-M5FXL1-F1
#
_cell.length_a   1.000
_cell.length_b   1.000
_cell.length_c   1.000
_cell.angle_alpha   90.00
_cell.angle_beta   90.00
_cell.angle_gamma   90.00
#
_symmetry.space_group_name_H-M   'P 1'
#
loop_
_entity.id
_entity.type
_entity.pdbx_description
1 polymer ?
#
loop_
_entity_poly.entity_id
_entity_poly.type
_entity_poly.pdbx_seq_one_letter_code
_entity_poly.pdbx_strand_id
1 'polypeptide(L)'
;MALLSPASPGSPGTVGLGFTDLPWPCYPAPLSPEDLKPLPIQRFILSPSHSASQGAKERVRQALLRWHPDKFEGRWMGRCSEGERGEVRQGVRAVVDALGEVQEEMNRRGVWSP
;
A
#
# COMPACT_ATOMS: atom_id res chain seq x y z
N MET A 1 -4.94 -29.27 -16.90
CA MET A 1 -5.89 -28.20 -16.50
C MET A 1 -5.29 -27.53 -15.27
N ALA A 2 -4.85 -26.28 -15.19
CA ALA A 2 -4.89 -25.06 -16.02
C ALA A 2 -3.46 -24.45 -16.04
N LEU A 3 -2.86 -24.17 -17.20
CA LEU A 3 -2.77 -22.87 -17.88
C LEU A 3 -2.20 -21.69 -17.05
N LEU A 4 -0.95 -21.37 -17.40
CA LEU A 4 -0.31 -20.05 -17.50
C LEU A 4 -0.03 -19.23 -16.22
N SER A 5 1.25 -19.11 -15.90
CA SER A 5 1.88 -17.79 -15.71
C SER A 5 3.29 -17.88 -16.28
N PRO A 6 3.61 -17.19 -17.40
CA PRO A 6 5.01 -17.09 -17.80
C PRO A 6 5.72 -16.30 -16.71
N ALA A 7 6.76 -16.89 -16.14
CA ALA A 7 7.77 -16.12 -15.44
C ALA A 7 8.19 -14.98 -16.38
N SER A 8 7.81 -13.75 -16.07
CA SER A 8 8.32 -12.57 -16.76
C SER A 8 9.85 -12.66 -16.75
N PRO A 9 10.52 -12.53 -17.90
CA PRO A 9 11.98 -12.51 -17.94
C PRO A 9 12.46 -11.19 -17.33
N GLY A 10 12.61 -11.19 -16.00
CA GLY A 10 13.39 -10.17 -15.31
C GLY A 10 14.86 -10.37 -15.68
N SER A 11 15.32 -9.63 -16.69
CA SER A 11 16.71 -9.60 -17.14
C SER A 11 17.67 -9.39 -15.96
N PRO A 12 18.80 -10.11 -15.89
CA PRO A 12 19.87 -9.82 -14.93
C PRO A 12 20.64 -8.57 -15.40
N GLY A 13 20.18 -7.40 -14.97
CA GLY A 13 20.84 -6.13 -15.28
C GLY A 13 20.29 -5.00 -14.42
N THR A 14 20.83 -4.85 -13.21
CA THR A 14 20.85 -3.63 -12.38
C THR A 14 19.96 -2.47 -12.86
N VAL A 15 18.70 -2.37 -12.41
CA VAL A 15 17.85 -1.19 -12.61
C VAL A 15 16.79 -1.16 -11.51
N GLY A 16 16.46 0.03 -10.99
CA GLY A 16 15.91 0.27 -9.64
C GLY A 16 14.63 -0.48 -9.24
N LEU A 17 14.28 -0.39 -7.93
CA LEU A 17 13.09 -1.02 -7.34
C LEU A 17 11.83 -0.64 -8.12
N GLY A 18 11.08 -1.66 -8.53
CA GLY A 18 9.85 -1.47 -9.28
C GLY A 18 8.60 -1.32 -8.44
N PHE A 19 7.46 -1.02 -9.07
CA PHE A 19 6.17 -0.92 -8.37
C PHE A 19 5.84 -2.20 -7.60
N THR A 20 6.05 -3.36 -8.22
CA THR A 20 5.77 -4.68 -7.63
C THR A 20 6.76 -5.13 -6.57
N ASP A 21 7.93 -4.50 -6.48
CA ASP A 21 8.96 -4.80 -5.47
C ASP A 21 8.65 -4.13 -4.12
N LEU A 22 7.71 -3.18 -4.11
CA LEU A 22 7.32 -2.44 -2.92
C LEU A 22 6.35 -3.25 -2.04
N PRO A 23 6.48 -3.13 -0.71
CA PRO A 23 5.69 -3.93 0.23
C PRO A 23 4.28 -3.37 0.46
N TRP A 24 3.46 -3.29 -0.59
CA TRP A 24 2.10 -2.72 -0.54
C TRP A 24 1.22 -3.36 0.55
N PRO A 25 0.31 -2.58 1.18
CA PRO A 25 -0.56 -3.09 2.24
C PRO A 25 -1.80 -3.79 1.65
N CYS A 26 -1.58 -4.70 0.70
CA CYS A 26 -2.63 -5.42 0.00
C CYS A 26 -2.17 -6.85 -0.29
N TYR A 27 -3.10 -7.81 -0.26
CA TYR A 27 -2.84 -9.18 -0.67
C TYR A 27 -3.95 -9.66 -1.63
N PRO A 28 -3.59 -10.19 -2.83
CA PRO A 28 -2.24 -10.38 -3.36
C PRO A 28 -1.50 -9.05 -3.64
N ALA A 29 -0.18 -9.13 -3.84
CA ALA A 29 0.62 -7.94 -4.15
C ALA A 29 0.13 -7.32 -5.48
N PRO A 30 -0.14 -6.01 -5.50
CA PRO A 30 -0.70 -5.37 -6.69
C PRO A 30 0.35 -5.33 -7.80
N LEU A 31 -0.08 -5.62 -9.01
CA LEU A 31 0.76 -5.53 -10.22
C LEU A 31 0.80 -4.11 -10.79
N SER A 32 -0.22 -3.31 -10.47
CA SER A 32 -0.43 -1.96 -11.00
C SER A 32 -1.14 -1.09 -9.96
N PRO A 33 -1.01 0.24 -10.04
CA PRO A 33 -1.68 1.16 -9.10
C PRO A 33 -3.21 1.05 -9.15
N GLU A 34 -3.78 0.58 -10.25
CA GLU A 34 -5.22 0.35 -10.38
C GLU A 34 -5.74 -0.79 -9.52
N ASP A 35 -4.88 -1.74 -9.17
CA ASP A 35 -5.20 -2.89 -8.32
C ASP A 35 -5.26 -2.51 -6.82
N LEU A 36 -4.65 -1.37 -6.46
CA LEU A 36 -4.73 -0.78 -5.12
C LEU A 36 -6.11 -0.17 -4.87
N LYS A 37 -7.09 -1.05 -4.65
CA LYS A 37 -8.46 -0.69 -4.28
C LYS A 37 -8.56 -0.43 -2.77
N PRO A 38 -9.50 0.43 -2.35
CA PRO A 38 -9.68 0.74 -0.93
C PRO A 38 -10.03 -0.50 -0.11
N LEU A 39 -11.00 -1.30 -0.56
CA LEU A 39 -11.49 -2.47 0.17
C LEU A 39 -10.40 -3.46 0.63
N PRO A 40 -9.51 -3.97 -0.25
CA PRO A 40 -8.46 -4.90 0.17
C PRO A 40 -7.39 -4.25 1.05
N ILE A 41 -7.05 -2.98 0.82
CA ILE A 41 -6.09 -2.23 1.64
C ILE A 41 -6.63 -2.06 3.06
N GLN A 42 -7.86 -1.59 3.18
CA GLN A 42 -8.54 -1.41 4.45
C GLN A 42 -8.62 -2.75 5.19
N ARG A 43 -9.02 -3.83 4.49
CA ARG A 43 -9.11 -5.16 5.11
C ARG A 43 -7.77 -5.68 5.58
N PHE A 44 -6.69 -5.43 4.84
CA PHE A 44 -5.34 -5.83 5.23
C PHE A 44 -4.89 -5.11 6.51
N ILE A 45 -5.06 -3.79 6.58
CA ILE A 45 -4.63 -2.96 7.73
C ILE A 45 -5.51 -3.19 8.96
N LEU A 46 -6.81 -3.38 8.77
CA LEU A 46 -7.76 -3.66 9.85
C LEU A 46 -7.72 -5.12 10.31
N SER A 47 -7.04 -6.01 9.57
CA SER A 47 -6.96 -7.43 9.91
C SER A 47 -6.39 -7.64 11.32
N PRO A 48 -7.05 -8.42 12.20
CA PRO A 48 -6.59 -8.67 13.56
C PRO A 48 -5.20 -9.33 13.62
N SER A 49 -4.82 -10.06 12.57
CA SER A 49 -3.50 -10.69 12.43
C SER A 49 -2.34 -9.68 12.34
N HIS A 50 -2.62 -8.42 12.01
CA HIS A 50 -1.58 -7.41 11.82
C HIS A 50 -1.09 -6.78 13.14
N SER A 51 -1.86 -6.89 14.24
CA SER A 51 -1.41 -6.58 15.62
C SER A 51 -2.55 -6.79 16.61
N ALA A 52 -2.68 -7.99 17.18
CA ALA A 52 -3.73 -8.32 18.15
C ALA A 52 -3.79 -7.36 19.36
N SER A 53 -2.67 -6.69 19.69
CA SER A 53 -2.55 -5.75 20.82
C SER A 53 -2.92 -4.29 20.50
N GLN A 54 -3.02 -3.89 19.23
CA GLN A 54 -3.31 -2.50 18.85
C GLN A 54 -4.73 -2.37 18.31
N GLY A 55 -5.47 -1.38 18.79
CA GLY A 55 -6.81 -1.06 18.29
C GLY A 55 -6.79 -0.62 16.83
N ALA A 56 -7.90 -0.85 16.11
CA ALA A 56 -8.04 -0.53 14.69
C ALA A 56 -7.63 0.91 14.34
N LYS A 57 -7.96 1.87 15.21
CA LYS A 57 -7.55 3.28 15.12
C LYS A 57 -6.03 3.46 14.99
N GLU A 58 -5.27 2.87 15.92
CA GLU A 58 -3.81 3.01 15.93
C GLU A 58 -3.20 2.37 14.69
N ARG A 59 -3.73 1.23 14.25
CA ARG A 59 -3.27 0.59 13.00
C ARG A 59 -3.44 1.50 11.79
N VAL A 60 -4.60 2.14 11.65
CA VAL A 60 -4.87 3.09 10.56
C VAL A 60 -3.96 4.31 10.66
N ARG A 61 -3.77 4.87 11.86
CA ARG A 61 -2.86 6.01 12.09
C ARG A 61 -1.41 5.68 11.72
N GLN A 62 -0.90 4.55 12.19
CA GLN A 62 0.45 4.08 11.86
C GLN A 62 0.60 3.80 10.36
N ALA A 63 -0.44 3.24 9.73
CA ALA A 63 -0.46 3.01 8.29
C ALA A 63 -0.41 4.33 7.52
N LEU A 64 -1.22 5.33 7.86
CA LEU A 64 -1.21 6.65 7.23
C LEU A 64 0.16 7.33 7.34
N LEU A 65 0.81 7.26 8.51
CA LEU A 65 2.15 7.81 8.71
C LEU A 65 3.22 7.08 7.89
N ARG A 66 3.10 5.75 7.77
CA ARG A 66 4.04 4.91 7.01
C ARG A 66 3.87 5.07 5.50
N TRP A 67 2.63 5.19 5.04
CA TRP A 67 2.25 5.27 3.63
C TRP A 67 2.08 6.72 3.17
N HIS A 68 2.41 7.71 3.97
CA HIS A 68 2.35 9.11 3.55
C HIS A 68 3.26 9.34 2.33
N PRO A 69 2.82 10.03 1.26
CA PRO A 69 3.61 10.24 0.04
C PRO A 69 5.00 10.79 0.35
N ASP A 70 5.10 11.84 1.18
CA ASP A 70 6.39 12.40 1.59
C ASP A 70 7.36 11.37 2.21
N LYS A 71 6.86 10.55 3.15
CA LYS A 71 7.70 9.54 3.84
C LYS A 71 8.05 8.38 2.93
N PHE A 72 7.11 7.94 2.10
CA PHE A 72 7.30 6.83 1.20
C PHE A 72 8.24 7.22 0.06
N GLU A 73 8.05 8.40 -0.53
CA GLU A 73 8.89 8.93 -1.59
C GLU A 73 10.32 9.16 -1.11
N GLY A 74 10.51 9.79 0.06
CA GLY A 74 11.84 9.99 0.63
C GLY A 74 12.60 8.67 0.89
N ARG A 75 11.88 7.58 1.19
CA ARG A 75 12.48 6.25 1.43
C ARG A 75 12.73 5.46 0.14
N TRP A 76 11.78 5.49 -0.79
CA TRP A 76 11.75 4.57 -1.94
C TRP A 76 12.01 5.24 -3.28
N MET A 77 11.65 6.51 -3.50
CA MET A 77 11.89 7.16 -4.81
C MET A 77 13.35 7.18 -5.17
N GLY A 78 14.27 7.35 -4.20
CA GLY A 78 15.71 7.30 -4.46
C GLY A 78 16.19 5.92 -4.96
N ARG A 79 15.40 4.87 -4.77
CA ARG A 79 15.70 3.50 -5.22
C ARG A 79 14.86 3.06 -6.41
N CYS A 80 13.72 3.69 -6.66
CA CYS A 80 12.84 3.37 -7.78
C CYS A 80 13.31 3.99 -9.10
N SER A 81 13.13 3.23 -10.19
CA SER A 81 13.36 3.72 -11.55
C SER A 81 12.44 4.90 -11.89
N GLU A 82 12.94 5.86 -12.66
CA GLU A 82 12.16 7.06 -13.03
C GLU A 82 10.83 6.74 -13.70
N GLY A 83 10.76 5.70 -14.53
CA GLY A 83 9.52 5.26 -15.18
C GLY A 83 8.45 4.76 -14.20
N GLU A 84 8.86 4.15 -13.09
CA GLU A 84 7.94 3.54 -12.12
C GLU A 84 7.52 4.51 -11.02
N ARG A 85 8.30 5.57 -10.77
CA ARG A 85 7.98 6.60 -9.77
C ARG A 85 6.55 7.15 -9.92
N GLY A 86 6.06 7.28 -11.15
CA GLY A 86 4.69 7.72 -11.43
C GLY A 86 3.62 6.75 -10.92
N GLU A 87 3.80 5.45 -11.19
CA GLU A 87 2.90 4.41 -10.71
C GLU A 87 2.98 4.26 -9.19
N VAL A 88 4.19 4.32 -8.63
CA VAL A 88 4.41 4.26 -7.18
C VAL A 88 3.70 5.41 -6.47
N ARG A 89 3.80 6.65 -6.98
CA ARG A 89 3.06 7.80 -6.43
C ARG A 89 1.55 7.56 -6.44
N GLN A 90 1.02 7.07 -7.56
CA GLN A 90 -0.41 6.79 -7.68
C GLN A 90 -0.85 5.73 -6.68
N GLY A 91 -0.08 4.65 -6.54
CA GLY A 91 -0.39 3.60 -5.59
C GLY A 91 -0.34 4.07 -4.14
N VAL A 92 0.69 4.83 -3.77
CA VAL A 92 0.80 5.41 -2.42
C VAL A 92 -0.37 6.33 -2.12
N ARG A 93 -0.78 7.16 -3.09
CA ARG A 93 -1.96 8.02 -2.95
C ARG A 93 -3.24 7.20 -2.75
N ALA A 94 -3.44 6.14 -3.52
CA ALA A 94 -4.60 5.25 -3.38
C ALA A 94 -4.65 4.59 -1.99
N VAL A 95 -3.49 4.20 -1.43
CA VAL A 95 -3.40 3.66 -0.07
C VAL A 95 -3.79 4.71 0.97
N VAL A 96 -3.26 5.94 0.87
CA VAL A 96 -3.57 7.01 1.81
C VAL A 96 -5.04 7.40 1.75
N ASP A 97 -5.61 7.47 0.55
CA ASP A 97 -7.03 7.75 0.32
C ASP A 97 -7.93 6.67 0.96
N ALA A 98 -7.62 5.40 0.71
CA ALA A 98 -8.30 4.25 1.30
C ALA A 98 -8.27 4.25 2.84
N LEU A 99 -7.13 4.62 3.41
CA LEU A 99 -6.96 4.73 4.86
C LEU A 99 -7.66 5.96 5.44
N GLY A 100 -7.68 7.06 4.70
CA GLY A 100 -8.40 8.28 5.04
C GLY A 100 -9.90 8.03 5.14
N GLU A 101 -10.47 7.27 4.20
CA GLU A 101 -11.88 6.85 4.24
C GLU A 101 -12.20 6.06 5.51
N VAL A 102 -11.32 5.13 5.93
CA VAL A 102 -11.49 4.39 7.19
C VAL A 102 -11.39 5.31 8.39
N GLN A 103 -10.44 6.24 8.40
CA GLN A 103 -10.31 7.22 9.47
C GLN A 103 -11.56 8.08 9.59
N GLU A 104 -12.09 8.59 8.47
CA GLU A 104 -13.33 9.36 8.43
C GLU A 104 -14.53 8.55 8.91
N GLU A 105 -14.66 7.30 8.47
CA GLU A 105 -15.71 6.39 8.94
C GLU A 105 -15.60 6.13 10.45
N MET A 106 -14.39 5.92 10.98
CA MET A 106 -14.17 5.80 12.43
C MET A 106 -14.53 7.09 13.17
N ASN A 107 -14.26 8.25 12.59
CA ASN A 107 -14.65 9.55 13.13
C ASN A 107 -16.16 9.73 13.14
N ARG A 108 -16.85 9.38 12.06
CA ARG A 108 -18.32 9.38 11.97
C ARG A 108 -18.96 8.45 13.00
N ARG A 109 -18.33 7.30 13.28
CA ARG A 109 -18.79 6.32 14.28
C ARG A 109 -18.41 6.69 15.72
N GLY A 110 -17.70 7.79 15.95
CA GLY A 110 -17.22 8.18 17.28
C GLY A 110 -16.14 7.27 17.86
N VAL A 111 -15.55 6.39 17.04
CA VAL A 111 -14.44 5.50 17.43
C VAL A 111 -13.10 6.25 17.39
N TRP A 112 -13.02 7.33 16.62
CA TRP A 112 -11.85 8.19 16.52
C TRP A 112 -11.91 9.34 17.54
N SER A 113 -11.14 9.25 18.62
CA SER A 113 -10.93 10.40 19.54
C SER A 113 -9.73 11.26 19.11
N PRO A 114 -9.76 12.60 19.24
CA PRO A 114 -8.58 13.45 19.08
C PRO A 114 -7.48 13.14 20.11
#